data_AF-A0A7S1WUF1-F1
#
_entry.id   AF-A0A7S1WUF1-F1
#
_cell.length_a   1.000
_cell.length_b   1.000
_cell.length_c   1.000
_cell.angle_alpha   90.00
_cell.angle_beta   90.00
_cell.angle_gamma   90.00
#
_symmetry.space_group_name_H-M   'P 1'
#
loop_
_entity.id
_entity.type
_entity.pdbx_description
1 polymer ?
#
loop_
_entity_poly.entity_id
_entity_poly.type
_entity_poly.pdbx_seq_one_letter_code
_entity_poly.pdbx_strand_id
1 'polypeptide(L)'
;MSGQIEGAAAKPSFFARVGRSVSTAVASNLRPGAAIYSIGYGVAAGVVLSGLVYAGRTLSVLLFDHDYYKIQSRKRYYEKQLLFSREQEETQAAHYMASLSAEYNPAATRMPFKPLESKYRF
;
A
#
# COMPACT_ATOMS: atom_id res chain seq x y z
N MET A 1 56.82 18.48 -25.94
CA MET A 1 56.74 18.63 -24.46
C MET A 1 56.28 20.06 -24.21
N SER A 2 55.17 20.44 -23.61
CA SER A 2 54.17 19.90 -22.66
C SER A 2 52.95 20.85 -22.81
N GLY A 3 51.68 20.48 -22.97
CA GLY A 3 50.85 19.71 -22.05
C GLY A 3 50.24 20.60 -20.94
N GLN A 4 49.16 21.36 -21.20
CA GLN A 4 48.09 21.62 -20.21
C GLN A 4 46.83 22.26 -20.84
N ILE A 5 45.68 21.81 -20.33
CA ILE A 5 44.29 21.99 -20.79
C ILE A 5 43.62 23.04 -19.91
N GLU A 6 43.07 24.14 -20.45
CA GLU A 6 42.12 24.98 -19.71
C GLU A 6 41.01 25.55 -20.61
N GLY A 7 39.80 25.03 -20.39
CA GLY A 7 38.60 25.87 -20.32
C GLY A 7 37.90 26.25 -21.62
N ALA A 8 37.50 25.28 -22.45
CA ALA A 8 36.40 25.51 -23.38
C ALA A 8 35.17 25.97 -22.58
N ALA A 9 34.83 27.25 -22.67
CA ALA A 9 33.72 27.87 -21.97
C ALA A 9 32.43 27.06 -22.23
N ALA A 10 32.07 26.22 -21.27
CA ALA A 10 30.91 25.34 -21.37
C ALA A 10 29.68 26.20 -21.60
N LYS A 11 29.05 26.05 -22.78
CA LYS A 11 27.79 26.73 -23.09
C LYS A 11 26.83 26.46 -21.94
N PRO A 12 26.30 27.50 -21.27
CA PRO A 12 25.44 27.29 -20.11
C PRO A 12 24.26 26.42 -20.55
N SER A 13 24.01 25.34 -19.81
CA SER A 13 22.95 24.39 -20.09
C SER A 13 21.59 25.09 -20.10
N PHE A 14 20.62 24.56 -20.85
CA PHE A 14 19.28 25.15 -20.95
C PHE A 14 18.69 25.38 -19.55
N PHE A 15 18.86 24.43 -18.64
CA PHE A 15 18.47 24.56 -17.23
C PHE A 15 19.22 25.65 -16.46
N ALA A 16 20.51 25.86 -16.73
CA ALA A 16 21.26 26.96 -16.13
C ALA A 16 20.82 28.34 -16.67
N ARG A 17 20.41 28.43 -17.94
CA ARG A 17 19.84 29.66 -18.51
C ARG A 17 18.44 29.94 -18.00
N VAL A 18 17.60 28.91 -17.89
CA VAL A 18 16.27 29.02 -17.28
C VAL A 18 16.41 29.40 -15.80
N GLY A 19 17.29 28.75 -15.06
CA GLY A 19 17.59 29.07 -13.66
C GLY A 19 18.10 30.50 -13.47
N ARG A 20 19.01 30.99 -14.33
CA ARG A 20 19.46 32.39 -14.31
C ARG A 20 18.36 33.36 -14.71
N SER A 21 17.49 33.03 -15.67
CA SER A 21 16.37 33.88 -16.07
C SER A 21 15.30 33.97 -14.99
N VAL A 22 15.03 32.88 -14.28
CA VAL A 22 14.10 32.84 -13.15
C VAL A 22 14.69 33.57 -11.96
N SER A 23 15.97 33.38 -11.64
CA SER A 23 16.60 34.09 -10.51
C SER A 23 16.76 35.59 -10.76
N THR A 24 17.12 36.01 -11.98
CA THR A 24 17.15 37.43 -12.35
C THR A 24 15.75 38.03 -12.47
N ALA A 25 14.74 37.28 -12.93
CA ALA A 25 13.35 37.72 -12.92
C ALA A 25 12.78 37.85 -11.51
N VAL A 26 13.11 36.93 -10.59
CA VAL A 26 12.67 37.00 -9.18
C VAL A 26 13.37 38.15 -8.44
N ALA A 27 14.66 38.37 -8.67
CA ALA A 27 15.40 39.48 -8.06
C ALA A 27 15.00 40.87 -8.61
N SER A 28 14.58 40.96 -9.89
CA SER A 28 14.17 42.23 -10.52
C SER A 28 12.66 42.52 -10.48
N ASN A 29 11.80 41.52 -10.30
CA ASN A 29 10.33 41.65 -10.23
C ASN A 29 9.76 41.53 -8.81
N LEU A 30 10.57 41.77 -7.77
CA LEU A 30 10.06 42.17 -6.45
C LEU A 30 9.47 43.61 -6.45
N ARG A 31 9.25 44.19 -7.64
CA ARG A 31 8.27 45.23 -7.95
C ARG A 31 7.17 44.61 -8.84
N PRO A 32 5.89 44.93 -8.61
CA PRO A 32 4.77 44.02 -8.90
C PRO A 32 4.52 43.85 -10.40
N GLY A 33 5.12 42.82 -11.00
CA GLY A 33 4.61 42.24 -12.23
C GLY A 33 3.39 41.37 -11.89
N ALA A 34 2.20 41.78 -12.33
CA ALA A 34 0.93 41.14 -11.94
C ALA A 34 0.90 39.61 -12.17
N ALA A 35 1.53 39.12 -13.24
CA ALA A 35 1.53 37.70 -13.60
C ALA A 35 2.33 36.83 -12.61
N ILE A 36 3.60 37.14 -12.34
CA ILE A 36 4.45 36.32 -11.44
C ILE A 36 3.93 36.40 -10.00
N TYR A 37 3.47 37.58 -9.58
CA TYR A 37 2.85 37.76 -8.27
C TYR A 37 1.56 36.95 -8.13
N SER A 38 0.69 36.94 -9.14
CA SER A 38 -0.56 36.15 -9.12
C SER A 38 -0.31 34.64 -9.05
N ILE A 39 0.71 34.14 -9.75
CA ILE A 39 1.09 32.72 -9.71
C ILE A 39 1.64 32.38 -8.33
N GLY A 40 2.55 33.19 -7.79
CA GLY A 40 3.09 33.00 -6.44
C GLY A 40 2.00 33.05 -5.35
N TYR A 41 1.06 34.00 -5.48
CA TYR A 41 -0.09 34.11 -4.60
C TYR A 41 -1.00 32.87 -4.69
N GLY A 42 -1.28 32.37 -5.89
CA GLY A 42 -2.06 31.15 -6.08
C GLY A 42 -1.41 29.92 -5.46
N VAL A 43 -0.08 29.77 -5.61
CA VAL A 43 0.67 28.69 -4.97
C VAL A 43 0.62 28.82 -3.45
N ALA A 44 0.87 30.01 -2.90
CA ALA A 44 0.81 30.26 -1.47
C ALA A 44 -0.60 30.00 -0.89
N ALA A 45 -1.64 30.47 -1.58
CA ALA A 45 -3.03 30.23 -1.20
C ALA A 45 -3.37 28.73 -1.22
N GLY A 46 -2.91 27.98 -2.23
CA GLY A 46 -3.09 26.53 -2.29
C GLY A 46 -2.41 25.80 -1.13
N VAL A 47 -1.18 26.18 -0.77
CA VAL A 47 -0.46 25.62 0.39
C VAL A 47 -1.19 25.95 1.70
N VAL A 48 -1.64 27.19 1.89
CA VAL A 48 -2.37 27.58 3.10
C VAL A 48 -3.72 26.84 3.20
N LEU A 49 -4.49 26.78 2.11
CA LEU A 49 -5.78 26.08 2.10
C LEU A 49 -5.62 24.59 2.37
N SER A 50 -4.67 23.93 1.72
CA SER A 50 -4.38 22.52 1.97
C SER A 50 -3.92 22.27 3.41
N GLY A 51 -3.08 23.15 3.96
CA GLY A 51 -2.67 23.13 5.35
C GLY A 51 -3.85 23.24 6.32
N LEU A 52 -4.77 24.18 6.08
CA LEU A 52 -5.99 24.36 6.90
C LEU A 52 -6.91 23.14 6.82
N VAL A 53 -7.12 22.57 5.64
CA VAL A 53 -7.93 21.35 5.48
C VAL A 53 -7.30 20.18 6.24
N TYR A 54 -5.98 20.00 6.14
CA TYR A 54 -5.28 18.91 6.83
C TYR A 54 -5.29 19.10 8.34
N ALA A 55 -5.05 20.31 8.84
CA ALA A 55 -5.13 20.65 10.25
C ALA A 55 -6.56 20.44 10.80
N GLY A 56 -7.58 20.89 10.06
CA GLY A 56 -8.99 20.68 10.43
C GLY A 56 -9.36 19.20 10.51
N ARG A 57 -8.93 18.39 9.54
CA ARG A 57 -9.11 16.93 9.59
C ARG A 57 -8.37 16.30 10.77
N THR A 58 -7.14 16.74 11.04
CA THR A 58 -6.34 16.22 12.16
C THR A 58 -7.04 16.50 13.49
N LEU A 59 -7.54 17.72 13.69
CA LEU A 59 -8.33 18.07 14.88
C LEU A 59 -9.64 17.26 14.96
N SER A 60 -10.31 17.06 13.82
CA SER A 60 -11.53 16.25 13.76
C SER A 60 -11.27 14.81 14.20
N VAL A 61 -10.17 14.20 13.74
CA VAL A 61 -9.81 12.82 14.12
C VAL A 61 -9.41 12.76 15.59
N LEU A 62 -8.62 13.72 16.07
CA LEU A 62 -8.15 13.72 17.45
C LEU A 62 -9.26 13.92 18.48
N LEU A 63 -10.26 14.75 18.17
CA LEU A 63 -11.25 15.18 19.16
C LEU A 63 -12.64 14.57 18.96
N PHE A 64 -12.99 14.18 17.73
CA PHE A 64 -14.38 13.84 17.38
C PHE A 64 -14.56 12.49 16.70
N ASP A 65 -13.50 11.77 16.31
CA ASP A 65 -13.63 10.48 15.62
C ASP A 65 -13.77 9.28 16.58
N HIS A 66 -15.00 9.06 17.03
CA HIS A 66 -15.36 7.90 17.86
C HIS A 66 -15.70 6.67 17.01
N ASP A 67 -16.00 6.87 15.74
CA ASP A 67 -16.49 5.81 14.86
C ASP A 67 -15.34 4.93 14.36
N TYR A 68 -14.12 5.49 14.23
CA TYR A 68 -12.92 4.72 13.94
C TYR A 68 -12.76 3.51 14.88
N TYR A 69 -12.86 3.72 16.19
CA TYR A 69 -12.70 2.65 17.18
C TYR A 69 -13.83 1.63 17.13
N LYS A 70 -15.07 2.08 16.92
CA LYS A 70 -16.24 1.19 16.78
C LYS A 70 -16.07 0.27 15.57
N ILE A 71 -15.69 0.82 14.43
CA ILE A 71 -15.48 0.08 13.19
C ILE A 71 -14.31 -0.89 13.35
N GLN A 72 -13.19 -0.46 13.96
CA GLN A 72 -12.03 -1.33 14.16
C GLN A 72 -12.34 -2.50 15.09
N SER A 73 -13.13 -2.28 16.16
CA SER A 73 -13.62 -3.36 17.01
C SER A 73 -14.49 -4.34 16.22
N ARG A 74 -15.45 -3.82 15.44
CA ARG A 74 -16.36 -4.64 14.63
C ARG A 74 -15.62 -5.47 13.57
N LYS A 75 -14.59 -4.92 12.93
CA LYS A 75 -13.74 -5.65 11.98
C LYS A 75 -13.03 -6.83 12.64
N ARG A 76 -12.41 -6.61 13.81
CA ARG A 76 -11.75 -7.69 14.58
C ARG A 76 -12.73 -8.76 15.04
N TYR A 77 -13.94 -8.37 15.43
CA TYR A 77 -14.99 -9.32 15.78
C TYR A 77 -15.39 -10.18 14.57
N TYR A 78 -15.60 -9.55 13.42
CA TYR A 78 -15.95 -10.24 12.18
C TYR A 78 -14.85 -11.21 11.73
N GLU A 79 -13.59 -10.81 11.85
CA GLU A 79 -12.45 -11.67 11.54
C GLU A 79 -12.43 -12.94 12.41
N LYS A 80 -12.66 -12.79 13.72
CA LYS A 80 -12.76 -13.95 14.63
C LYS A 80 -13.92 -14.86 14.28
N GLN A 81 -15.08 -14.28 13.94
CA GLN A 81 -16.24 -15.05 13.53
C GLN A 81 -15.95 -15.84 12.25
N LEU A 82 -15.28 -15.23 11.28
CA LEU A 82 -14.91 -15.88 10.03
C LEU A 82 -13.96 -17.05 10.27
N LEU A 83 -12.92 -16.87 11.09
CA LEU A 83 -11.98 -17.93 11.42
C LEU A 83 -12.67 -19.08 12.15
N PHE A 84 -13.51 -18.77 13.15
CA PHE A 84 -14.27 -19.79 13.88
C PHE A 84 -15.17 -20.61 12.95
N SER A 85 -15.90 -19.96 12.05
CA SER A 85 -16.75 -20.67 11.08
C SER A 85 -15.94 -21.55 10.14
N ARG A 86 -14.76 -21.11 9.71
CA ARG A 86 -13.86 -21.91 8.86
C ARG A 86 -13.33 -23.15 9.58
N GLU A 87 -12.84 -23.00 10.80
CA GLU A 87 -12.35 -24.11 11.61
C GLU A 87 -13.48 -25.13 11.89
N GLN A 88 -14.70 -24.66 12.12
CA GLN A 88 -15.86 -25.51 12.32
C GLN A 88 -16.23 -26.29 11.04
N GLU A 89 -16.24 -25.63 9.88
CA GLU A 89 -16.49 -26.27 8.58
C GLU A 89 -15.43 -27.34 8.28
N GLU A 90 -14.15 -27.02 8.51
CA GLU A 90 -13.04 -27.97 8.30
C GLU A 90 -13.15 -29.18 9.23
N THR A 91 -13.47 -28.96 10.51
CA THR A 91 -13.66 -30.04 11.48
C THR A 91 -14.84 -30.92 11.10
N GLN A 92 -15.95 -30.32 10.66
CA GLN A 92 -17.12 -31.06 10.19
C GLN A 92 -16.80 -31.91 8.95
N ALA A 93 -16.05 -31.35 7.99
CA ALA A 93 -15.60 -32.08 6.80
C ALA A 93 -14.67 -33.25 7.17
N ALA A 94 -13.75 -33.04 8.13
CA ALA A 94 -12.88 -34.10 8.63
C ALA A 94 -13.66 -35.23 9.31
N HIS A 95 -14.69 -34.91 10.10
CA HIS A 95 -15.57 -35.93 10.70
C HIS A 95 -16.34 -36.73 9.64
N TYR A 96 -16.80 -36.07 8.57
CA TYR A 96 -17.44 -36.76 7.46
C TYR A 96 -16.46 -37.73 6.76
N MET A 97 -15.23 -37.29 6.46
CA MET A 97 -14.20 -38.19 5.90
C MET A 97 -13.84 -39.34 6.84
N ALA A 98 -13.79 -39.08 8.15
CA ALA A 98 -13.57 -40.12 9.16
C ALA A 98 -14.72 -41.14 9.16
N SER A 99 -15.97 -40.71 8.95
CA SER A 99 -17.10 -41.64 8.85
C SER A 99 -17.01 -42.59 7.65
N LEU A 100 -16.46 -42.11 6.52
CA LEU A 100 -16.23 -42.95 5.33
C LEU A 100 -15.14 -44.00 5.57
N SER A 101 -14.22 -43.78 6.51
CA SER A 101 -13.22 -44.78 6.86
C SER A 101 -13.85 -46.02 7.52
N ALA A 102 -15.03 -45.91 8.12
CA ALA A 102 -15.79 -47.06 8.63
C ALA A 102 -16.32 -47.95 7.49
N GLU A 103 -16.59 -47.40 6.31
CA GLU A 103 -17.00 -48.16 5.12
C GLU A 103 -15.81 -48.76 4.37
N TYR A 104 -14.59 -48.32 4.67
CA TYR A 104 -13.40 -48.76 3.97
C TYR A 104 -13.08 -50.24 4.25
N ASN A 105 -13.14 -51.05 3.20
CA ASN A 105 -12.76 -52.45 3.25
C ASN A 105 -11.41 -52.68 2.55
N PRO A 106 -10.28 -52.83 3.30
CA PRO A 106 -8.97 -53.03 2.71
C PRO A 106 -8.84 -54.35 1.97
N ALA A 107 -9.67 -55.35 2.26
CA ALA A 107 -9.61 -56.63 1.56
C ALA A 107 -10.10 -56.53 0.12
N ALA A 108 -10.95 -55.55 -0.20
CA ALA A 108 -11.47 -55.34 -1.55
C ALA A 108 -10.40 -54.84 -2.54
N THR A 109 -9.31 -54.25 -2.06
CA THR A 109 -8.20 -53.78 -2.91
C THR A 109 -7.24 -54.91 -3.31
N ARG A 110 -7.39 -56.10 -2.71
CA ARG A 110 -6.54 -57.26 -2.99
C ARG A 110 -6.93 -57.91 -4.31
N MET A 111 -5.98 -57.99 -5.23
CA MET A 111 -6.13 -58.78 -6.45
C MET A 111 -6.32 -60.28 -6.10
N PRO A 112 -7.16 -61.03 -6.84
CA PRO A 112 -7.28 -62.46 -6.66
C PRO A 112 -5.92 -63.16 -6.63
N PHE A 113 -5.74 -64.12 -5.73
CA PHE A 113 -4.50 -64.90 -5.55
C PHE A 113 -3.24 -64.12 -5.14
N LYS A 114 -3.33 -62.84 -4.82
CA LYS A 114 -2.22 -62.07 -4.21
C LYS A 114 -2.45 -61.82 -2.72
N PRO A 115 -1.39 -61.73 -1.89
CA PRO A 115 -1.50 -61.33 -0.50
C PRO A 115 -1.93 -59.86 -0.40
N LEU A 116 -2.56 -59.48 0.73
CA LEU A 116 -2.94 -58.10 0.99
C LEU A 116 -1.70 -57.26 1.30
N GLU A 117 -1.52 -56.15 0.60
CA GLU A 117 -0.41 -55.22 0.83
C GLU A 117 -0.63 -54.43 2.14
N SER A 118 0.43 -54.22 2.91
CA SER A 118 0.37 -53.51 4.21
C SER A 118 -0.06 -52.05 4.08
N LYS A 119 0.23 -51.40 2.93
CA LYS A 119 -0.08 -49.99 2.68
C LYS A 119 -1.58 -49.65 2.68
N TYR A 120 -2.44 -50.64 2.51
CA TYR A 120 -3.89 -50.47 2.49
C TYR A 120 -4.54 -50.70 3.86
N ARG A 121 -3.78 -51.11 4.86
CA ARG A 121 -4.26 -51.24 6.24
C ARG A 121 -4.14 -49.87 6.90
N PHE A 122 -5.25 -49.14 6.99
CA PHE A 122 -5.37 -47.99 7.90
C PHE A 122 -5.26 -48.47 9.34
#